data_AF-A0A7V3XCW6-F1
#
_entry.id   AF-A0A7V3XCW6-F1
#
_cell.length_a   1.000
_cell.length_b   1.000
_cell.length_c   1.000
_cell.angle_alpha   90.00
_cell.angle_beta   90.00
_cell.angle_gamma   90.00
#
_symmetry.space_group_name_H-M   'P 1'
#
loop_
_entity.id
_entity.type
_entity.pdbx_description
1 polymer ?
#
loop_
_entity_poly.entity_id
_entity_poly.type
_entity_poly.pdbx_seq_one_letter_code
_entity_poly.pdbx_strand_id
1 'polypeptide(L)' 'MSLQGKRILITRAQEQASSLAQLLVKQGAQPLEFPSIEIVPPESWEKLDRAISRLESYTWLIFTSVNGV' A
#
# COMPACT_ATOMS: atom_id res chain seq x y z
N MET A 1 -13.13 20.85 -3.94
CA MET A 1 -13.94 20.45 -5.11
C MET A 1 -14.80 19.26 -4.70
N SER A 2 -16.07 19.22 -5.06
CA SER A 2 -16.96 18.08 -4.78
C SER A 2 -16.71 16.93 -5.78
N LEU A 3 -16.77 15.67 -5.31
CA LEU A 3 -16.67 14.47 -6.16
C LEU A 3 -18.05 13.88 -6.52
N GLN A 4 -19.13 14.65 -6.30
CA GLN A 4 -20.51 14.20 -6.50
C GLN A 4 -20.72 13.54 -7.87
N GLY A 5 -21.20 12.30 -7.86
CA GLY A 5 -21.55 11.55 -9.07
C GLY A 5 -20.36 11.09 -9.92
N LYS A 6 -19.11 11.34 -9.50
CA LYS A 6 -17.92 10.82 -10.21
C LYS A 6 -17.76 9.35 -9.91
N ARG A 7 -17.64 8.54 -10.97
CA ARG A 7 -17.24 7.13 -10.88
C ARG A 7 -15.72 7.04 -10.89
N ILE A 8 -15.13 6.40 -9.88
CA ILE A 8 -13.67 6.39 -9.69
C ILE A 8 -13.21 4.93 -9.55
N LEU A 9 -12.31 4.49 -10.43
CA LEU A 9 -11.70 3.17 -10.33
C LEU A 9 -10.55 3.19 -9.31
N ILE A 10 -10.54 2.25 -8.38
CA ILE A 10 -9.47 2.06 -7.40
C ILE A 10 -8.71 0.80 -7.75
N THR A 11 -7.42 0.93 -8.07
CA THR A 11 -6.55 -0.18 -8.47
C THR A 11 -5.60 -0.66 -7.37
N ARG A 12 -5.73 -0.12 -6.15
CA ARG A 12 -4.90 -0.49 -5.00
C ARG A 12 -5.13 -1.94 -4.57
N ALA A 13 -4.15 -2.49 -3.86
CA ALA A 13 -4.27 -3.79 -3.19
C ALA A 13 -5.54 -3.83 -2.31
N GLN A 14 -6.15 -5.00 -2.24
CA GLN A 14 -7.49 -5.18 -1.66
C GLN A 14 -7.61 -4.61 -0.24
N GLU A 15 -6.65 -4.92 0.63
CA GLU A 15 -6.62 -4.43 2.03
C GLU A 15 -6.53 -2.90 2.15
N GLN A 16 -5.98 -2.24 1.12
CA GLN A 16 -5.77 -0.80 1.09
C GLN A 16 -6.87 -0.05 0.30
N ALA A 17 -7.71 -0.76 -0.45
CA ALA A 17 -8.72 -0.16 -1.33
C ALA A 17 -9.92 0.39 -0.54
N SER A 18 -10.39 -0.34 0.47
CA SER A 18 -11.63 -0.02 1.18
C SER A 18 -11.56 1.28 1.98
N SER A 19 -10.41 1.61 2.58
CA SER A 19 -10.22 2.86 3.31
C SER A 19 -10.32 4.08 2.38
N LEU A 20 -9.72 3.98 1.18
CA LEU A 20 -9.83 5.01 0.15
C LEU A 20 -11.26 5.11 -0.41
N ALA A 21 -11.92 3.98 -0.65
CA ALA A 21 -13.30 3.94 -1.12
C ALA A 21 -14.24 4.69 -0.16
N GLN A 22 -14.11 4.47 1.14
CA GLN A 22 -14.90 5.19 2.15
C GLN A 22 -14.69 6.70 2.11
N LEU A 23 -13.45 7.16 1.92
CA LEU A 23 -13.14 8.59 1.79
C LEU A 23 -13.78 9.19 0.52
N LEU A 24 -13.78 8.46 -0.59
CA LEU A 24 -14.40 8.88 -1.83
C LEU A 24 -15.93 8.94 -1.73
N VAL A 25 -16.56 7.96 -1.08
CA VAL A 25 -18.01 7.97 -0.80
C VAL A 25 -18.40 9.19 0.03
N LYS A 26 -17.62 9.53 1.07
CA LYS A 26 -17.85 10.72 1.90
C LYS A 26 -17.80 12.03 1.10
N GLN A 27 -17.15 12.05 -0.05
CA GLN A 27 -17.08 13.19 -0.97
C GLN A 27 -18.13 13.14 -2.10
N GLY A 28 -19.06 12.18 -2.06
CA GLY A 28 -20.15 12.01 -3.04
C GLY A 28 -19.77 11.20 -4.28
N ALA A 29 -18.59 10.57 -4.30
CA ALA A 29 -18.15 9.73 -5.42
C ALA A 29 -18.74 8.31 -5.36
N GLN A 30 -18.62 7.60 -6.48
CA GLN A 30 -18.97 6.19 -6.66
C GLN A 30 -17.70 5.39 -6.97
N PRO A 31 -16.97 4.92 -5.93
CA PRO A 31 -15.77 4.12 -6.16
C PRO A 31 -16.13 2.73 -6.70
N LEU A 32 -15.27 2.21 -7.58
CA LEU A 32 -15.26 0.84 -8.07
C LEU A 32 -13.91 0.23 -7.71
N GLU A 33 -13.91 -0.74 -6.81
CA GLU A 33 -12.69 -1.45 -6.43
C GLU A 33 -12.34 -2.49 -7.50
N PHE A 34 -11.10 -2.44 -7.98
CA PHE A 34 -10.53 -3.37 -8.95
C PHE A 34 -9.07 -3.64 -8.57
N PRO A 35 -8.80 -4.46 -7.54
CA PRO A 35 -7.44 -4.70 -7.08
C PRO A 35 -6.59 -5.30 -8.21
N SER A 36 -5.60 -4.54 -8.67
CA SER A 36 -4.68 -4.98 -9.75
C SER A 36 -3.28 -5.27 -9.24
N ILE A 37 -3.07 -5.22 -7.93
CA ILE A 37 -1.81 -5.47 -7.25
C ILE A 37 -2.08 -6.39 -6.07
N GLU A 38 -1.29 -7.45 -5.96
CA GLU A 38 -1.23 -8.31 -4.79
C GLU A 38 0.09 -8.06 -4.06
N ILE A 39 0.05 -7.99 -2.73
CA ILE A 39 1.25 -7.89 -1.91
C ILE A 39 1.56 -9.28 -1.40
N VAL A 40 2.71 -9.82 -1.82
CA VAL A 40 3.17 -11.15 -1.43
C VAL A 40 4.54 -11.06 -0.77
N PRO A 41 4.90 -12.01 0.10
CA PRO A 41 6.26 -12.13 0.61
C PRO A 41 7.29 -12.30 -0.52
N PRO A 42 8.55 -11.89 -0.33
CA PRO A 42 9.62 -12.25 -1.26
C PRO A 42 9.84 -13.76 -1.28
N GLU A 43 10.40 -14.27 -2.37
CA GLU A 43 10.76 -15.69 -2.49
C GLU A 43 11.72 -16.17 -1.39
N SER A 44 12.53 -15.26 -0.85
CA SER A 44 13.46 -15.53 0.26
C SER A 44 13.76 -14.28 1.07
N TRP A 45 13.89 -14.46 2.38
CA TRP A 45 14.26 -13.42 3.34
C TRP A 45 15.76 -13.34 3.63
N GLU A 46 16.57 -14.28 3.13
CA GLU A 46 17.97 -14.41 3.54
C GLU A 46 18.82 -13.14 3.35
N LYS A 47 18.56 -12.38 2.28
CA LYS A 47 19.27 -11.12 2.03
C LYS A 47 18.93 -10.08 3.10
N LEU A 48 17.67 -10.00 3.50
CA LEU A 48 17.21 -9.13 4.57
C LEU A 48 17.82 -9.59 5.91
N ASP A 49 17.75 -10.88 6.22
CA ASP A 49 18.30 -11.43 7.46
C ASP A 49 19.80 -11.17 7.59
N ARG A 50 20.56 -11.33 6.51
CA ARG A 50 21.99 -10.98 6.48
C ARG A 50 22.22 -9.49 6.71
N ALA A 51 21.39 -8.61 6.14
CA ALA A 51 21.49 -7.17 6.37
C ALA A 51 21.19 -6.83 7.84
N ILE A 52 20.14 -7.44 8.42
CA ILE A 52 19.77 -7.27 9.83
C ILE A 52 20.89 -7.76 10.76
N SER A 53 21.53 -8.90 10.47
CA SER A 53 22.65 -9.41 11.29
C SER A 53 23.86 -8.48 11.34
N ARG A 54 23.94 -7.52 10.40
CA ARG A 54 25.01 -6.52 10.30
C ARG A 54 24.45 -5.10 10.46
N LEU A 55 23.28 -4.94 11.09
CA LEU A 55 22.57 -3.67 11.12
C LEU A 55 23.43 -2.53 11.70
N GLU A 56 24.28 -2.85 12.68
CA GLU A 56 25.22 -1.91 13.30
C GLU A 56 26.25 -1.29 12.33
N SER A 57 26.48 -1.91 11.16
CA SER A 57 27.37 -1.39 10.13
C SER A 57 26.75 -0.28 9.27
N TYR A 58 25.43 -0.09 9.35
CA TYR A 58 24.70 0.93 8.60
C TYR A 58 24.47 2.17 9.46
N THR A 59 24.68 3.35 8.90
CA THR A 59 24.38 4.62 9.58
C THR A 59 22.89 4.96 9.55
N TRP A 60 22.16 4.44 8.56
CA TRP A 60 20.77 4.81 8.30
C TRP A 60 19.92 3.58 7.98
N LEU A 61 18.68 3.61 8.45
CA LEU A 61 17.62 2.69 8.07
C LEU A 61 16.46 3.53 7.52
N ILE A 62 15.94 3.15 6.36
CA ILE A 62 14.89 3.89 5.66
C ILE A 62 13.72 2.95 5.37
N PHE A 63 12.52 3.35 5.78
CA PHE A 63 11.26 2.69 5.45
C PHE A 63 10.52 3.50 4.39
N THR A 64 10.21 2.88 3.25
CA THR A 64 9.63 3.56 2.09
C THR A 64 8.14 3.27 1.88
N SER A 65 7.59 2.30 2.61
CA SER A 65 6.21 1.84 2.46
C SER A 65 5.71 1.21 3.75
N VAL A 66 4.40 1.32 3.99
CA VAL A 66 3.69 0.59 5.05
C VAL A 66 3.80 -0.93 4.91
N ASN A 67 4.08 -1.43 3.71
CA ASN A 67 4.27 -2.88 3.49
C ASN A 67 5.70 -3.34 3.83
N GLY A 68 6.64 -2.42 4.00
CA GLY A 68 8.06 -2.72 4.21
C GLY A 68 8.58 -2.37 5.61
N VAL A 69 7.66 -2.16 6.57
CA VAL A 69 7.95 -1.84 7.97
C VAL A 69 7.54 -2.98 8.88
#